data_AF-A0A8C9LCU6-F1
#
_entry.id   AF-A0A8C9LCU6-F1
#
_cell.length_a   1.000
_cell.length_b   1.000
_cell.length_c   1.000
_cell.angle_alpha   90.00
_cell.angle_beta   90.00
_cell.angle_gamma   90.00
#
_symmetry.space_group_name_H-M   'P 1'
#
loop_
_entity.id
_entity.type
_entity.pdbx_description
1 polymer ?
#
loop_
_entity_poly.entity_id
_entity_poly.type
_entity_poly.pdbx_seq_one_letter_code
_entity_poly.pdbx_strand_id
1 'polypeptide(L)'
;MSNRVLCREASHAGSWYTASGPQLNAQLEGWLSQVQSTKRPARAIIAPHAGYTYCGSCAAHAYKQVYAVLFVLLIYLFIFLSFIHSFSTF
;
A
#
# COMPACT_ATOMS: atom_id res chain seq x y z
N MET A 1 26.06 11.37 21.94
CA MET A 1 26.09 11.16 20.48
C MET A 1 24.71 10.70 20.05
N SER A 2 23.95 11.54 19.33
CA SER A 2 22.61 11.19 18.86
C SER A 2 22.73 10.16 17.74
N ASN A 3 22.29 8.93 17.99
CA ASN A 3 22.22 7.89 16.96
C ASN A 3 21.21 8.33 15.89
N ARG A 4 21.69 8.79 14.72
CA ARG A 4 20.80 9.14 13.61
C ARG A 4 20.35 7.86 12.95
N VAL A 5 19.11 7.47 13.20
CA VAL A 5 18.44 6.39 12.46
C VAL A 5 18.25 6.86 11.01
N LEU A 6 19.01 6.28 10.08
CA LEU A 6 19.00 6.65 8.66
C LEU A 6 17.86 6.00 7.87
N CYS A 7 17.32 4.89 8.39
CA CYS A 7 16.28 4.09 7.74
C CYS A 7 15.08 3.94 8.68
N ARG A 8 13.88 4.20 8.16
CA ARG A 8 12.64 3.89 8.89
C ARG A 8 12.33 2.41 8.72
N GLU A 9 12.28 1.69 9.83
CA GLU A 9 11.87 0.28 9.84
C GLU A 9 10.42 0.09 9.39
N ALA A 10 10.18 -1.01 8.70
CA ALA A 10 8.86 -1.45 8.27
C ALA A 10 8.05 -2.03 9.44
N SER A 11 7.69 -1.19 10.42
CA SER A 11 7.16 -1.60 11.72
C SER A 11 5.84 -2.40 11.70
N HIS A 12 5.12 -2.40 10.56
CA HIS A 12 3.86 -3.13 10.39
C HIS A 12 4.02 -4.39 9.51
N ALA A 13 5.23 -4.68 9.05
CA ALA A 13 5.54 -5.93 8.36
C ALA A 13 5.32 -7.12 9.32
N GLY A 14 4.66 -8.16 8.83
CA GLY A 14 4.31 -9.35 9.61
C GLY A 14 2.98 -9.25 10.37
N SER A 15 2.41 -8.06 10.51
CA SER A 15 1.08 -7.86 11.13
C SER A 15 0.04 -7.36 10.13
N TRP A 16 0.33 -6.28 9.39
CA TRP A 16 -0.62 -5.70 8.42
C TRP A 16 -0.46 -6.26 7.01
N TYR A 17 0.74 -6.75 6.70
CA TYR A 17 1.10 -7.38 5.44
C TYR A 17 2.22 -8.38 5.69
N THR A 18 2.40 -9.32 4.77
CA THR A 18 3.42 -10.36 4.85
C THR A 18 4.82 -9.76 4.95
N ALA A 19 5.61 -10.14 5.95
CA ALA A 19 7.00 -9.69 6.09
C ALA A 19 7.94 -10.30 5.03
N SER A 20 7.57 -11.47 4.48
CA SER A 20 8.33 -12.13 3.42
C SER A 20 8.14 -11.42 2.08
N GLY A 21 9.21 -10.80 1.57
CA GLY A 21 9.22 -10.09 0.30
C GLY A 21 8.70 -10.92 -0.89
N PRO A 22 9.18 -12.17 -1.10
CA PRO A 22 8.69 -13.00 -2.20
C PRO A 22 7.19 -13.31 -2.12
N GLN A 23 6.68 -13.62 -0.92
CA GLN A 23 5.26 -13.88 -0.71
C GLN A 23 4.42 -12.62 -0.93
N LEU A 24 4.88 -11.48 -0.41
CA LEU A 24 4.23 -10.19 -0.61
C LEU A 24 4.17 -9.81 -2.09
N ASN A 25 5.26 -10.02 -2.83
CA ASN A 25 5.30 -9.75 -4.27
C ASN A 25 4.28 -10.60 -5.02
N ALA A 26 4.23 -11.91 -4.75
CA ALA A 26 3.26 -12.81 -5.37
C ALA A 26 1.79 -12.41 -5.06
N GLN A 27 1.51 -11.97 -3.83
CA GLN A 27 0.18 -11.46 -3.46
C GLN A 27 -0.20 -10.20 -4.27
N LEU A 28 0.72 -9.24 -4.35
CA LEU A 28 0.51 -7.99 -5.08
C LEU A 28 0.34 -8.22 -6.58
N GLU A 29 1.19 -9.06 -7.19
CA GLU A 29 1.06 -9.46 -8.60
C GLU A 29 -0.27 -10.18 -8.86
N GLY A 30 -0.67 -11.07 -7.96
CA GLY A 30 -1.96 -11.75 -7.99
C GLY A 30 -3.12 -10.75 -8.10
N TRP A 31 -3.20 -9.78 -7.19
CA TRP A 31 -4.27 -8.77 -7.24
C TRP A 31 -4.17 -7.85 -8.46
N LEU A 32 -2.96 -7.42 -8.84
CA LEU A 32 -2.77 -6.55 -10.00
C LEU A 32 -3.08 -7.25 -11.32
N SER A 33 -2.93 -8.57 -11.42
CA SER A 33 -3.25 -9.34 -12.63
C SER A 33 -4.76 -9.43 -12.89
N GLN A 34 -5.58 -9.34 -11.83
CA GLN A 34 -7.04 -9.43 -11.92
C GLN A 34 -7.69 -8.11 -12.38
N VAL A 35 -6.92 -7.02 -12.44
CA VAL A 35 -7.45 -5.70 -12.80
C VAL A 35 -6.97 -5.24 -14.17
N GLN A 36 -7.91 -4.75 -14.98
CA GLN A 36 -7.62 -4.07 -16.23
C GLN A 36 -7.20 -2.61 -16.02
N SER A 37 -6.23 -2.15 -16.83
CA SER A 37 -5.80 -0.76 -16.81
C SER A 37 -6.69 0.10 -17.71
N THR A 38 -7.74 0.70 -17.14
CA THR A 38 -8.74 1.50 -17.88
C THR A 38 -8.53 3.00 -17.76
N LYS A 39 -7.77 3.49 -16.77
CA LYS A 39 -7.61 4.92 -16.45
C LYS A 39 -6.15 5.40 -16.50
N ARG A 40 -5.30 4.79 -17.33
CA ARG A 40 -3.89 5.16 -17.45
C ARG A 40 -3.69 6.41 -18.33
N PRO A 41 -2.76 7.34 -17.99
CA PRO A 41 -1.98 7.39 -16.74
C PRO A 41 -2.73 8.15 -15.64
N ALA A 42 -2.99 7.51 -14.50
CA ALA A 42 -3.59 8.18 -13.35
C ALA A 42 -2.56 9.08 -12.65
N ARG A 43 -2.81 10.39 -12.57
CA ARG A 43 -1.94 11.38 -11.89
C ARG A 43 -2.03 11.33 -10.36
N ALA A 44 -3.17 10.88 -9.84
CA ALA A 44 -3.44 10.71 -8.42
C ALA A 44 -4.33 9.49 -8.23
N ILE A 45 -4.18 8.82 -7.10
CA ILE A 45 -5.00 7.67 -6.70
C ILE A 45 -5.42 7.83 -5.25
N ILE A 46 -6.58 7.28 -4.92
CA ILE A 46 -7.02 7.09 -3.53
C ILE A 46 -7.11 5.60 -3.31
N ALA A 47 -6.42 5.09 -2.29
CA ALA A 47 -6.39 3.68 -1.96
C ALA A 47 -6.61 3.49 -0.45
N PRO A 48 -7.28 2.41 -0.03
CA PRO A 48 -7.39 2.07 1.39
C PRO A 48 -6.03 1.71 1.98
N HIS A 49 -5.88 1.87 3.30
CA HIS A 49 -4.63 1.60 4.02
C HIS A 49 -4.78 0.52 5.10
N ALA A 50 -5.86 -0.25 5.11
CA ALA A 50 -6.05 -1.36 6.04
C ALA A 50 -5.05 -2.50 5.77
N GLY A 51 -5.04 -3.51 6.65
CA GLY A 51 -4.26 -4.73 6.41
C GLY A 51 -4.57 -5.36 5.03
N TYR A 52 -3.55 -5.87 4.36
CA TYR A 52 -3.64 -6.31 2.96
C TYR A 52 -4.61 -7.47 2.75
N THR A 53 -4.84 -8.28 3.77
CA THR A 53 -5.89 -9.31 3.78
C THR A 53 -7.28 -8.73 3.50
N TYR A 54 -7.57 -7.53 3.99
CA TYR A 54 -8.89 -6.91 3.87
C TYR A 54 -9.02 -6.02 2.63
N CYS A 55 -7.96 -5.29 2.26
CA CYS A 55 -8.05 -4.27 1.23
C CYS A 55 -7.06 -4.40 0.06
N GLY A 56 -6.26 -5.46 0.00
CA GLY A 56 -5.22 -5.65 -1.02
C GLY A 56 -5.78 -5.66 -2.45
N SER A 57 -6.86 -6.42 -2.69
CA SER A 57 -7.55 -6.47 -3.98
C SER A 57 -8.18 -5.14 -4.36
N CYS A 58 -8.82 -4.45 -3.41
CA CYS A 58 -9.40 -3.12 -3.62
C CYS A 58 -8.33 -2.09 -4.00
N ALA A 59 -7.21 -2.05 -3.27
CA ALA A 59 -6.09 -1.14 -3.55
C ALA A 59 -5.49 -1.39 -4.95
N ALA A 60 -5.45 -2.65 -5.41
CA ALA A 60 -4.94 -2.99 -6.74
C ALA A 60 -5.70 -2.27 -7.86
N HIS A 61 -7.01 -1.99 -7.70
CA HIS A 61 -7.77 -1.23 -8.69
C HIS A 61 -7.24 0.18 -8.91
N ALA A 62 -6.75 0.81 -7.85
CA ALA A 62 -6.17 2.14 -7.88
C ALA A 62 -4.73 2.08 -8.44
N TYR A 63 -3.88 1.22 -7.88
CA TYR A 63 -2.47 1.12 -8.26
C TYR A 63 -2.27 0.65 -9.70
N LYS A 64 -3.14 -0.20 -10.25
CA LYS A 64 -3.02 -0.64 -11.65
C LYS A 64 -3.09 0.52 -12.65
N GLN A 65 -3.72 1.64 -12.29
CA GLN A 65 -3.87 2.81 -13.16
C GLN A 65 -2.64 3.73 -13.15
N VAL A 66 -1.69 3.50 -12.24
CA VAL A 66 -0.44 4.25 -12.18
C VAL A 66 0.50 3.74 -13.27
N TYR A 67 1.17 4.68 -13.94
CA TYR A 67 2.17 4.38 -14.97
C TYR A 67 3.55 4.90 -14.54
N ALA A 68 4.33 4.02 -13.90
CA ALA A 68 5.54 4.37 -13.15
C ALA A 68 6.61 5.15 -13.96
N VAL A 69 6.68 4.94 -15.28
CA VAL A 69 7.70 5.55 -16.15
C VAL A 69 7.55 7.07 -16.27
N LEU A 70 6.37 7.63 -15.96
CA LEU A 70 6.11 9.07 -16.07
C LEU A 70 6.32 9.84 -14.76
N PHE A 71 6.64 9.18 -13.65
CA PHE A 71 6.74 9.83 -12.35
C PHE A 71 8.18 10.01 -11.90
N VAL A 72 8.56 11.26 -11.64
CA VAL A 72 9.85 11.64 -11.03
C VAL A 72 9.74 11.75 -9.50
N LEU A 73 8.54 12.04 -9.00
CA LEU A 73 8.24 12.20 -7.57
C LEU A 73 6.90 11.55 -7.22
N LEU A 74 6.88 10.74 -6.17
CA LEU A 74 5.66 10.21 -5.56
C LEU A 74 5.44 10.88 -4.19
N ILE A 75 4.27 11.49 -4.02
CA ILE A 75 3.86 12.12 -2.75
C ILE A 75 2.82 11.21 -2.10
N TYR A 76 3.09 10.77 -0.87
CA TYR A 76 2.17 9.94 -0.08
C TYR A 76 1.54 10.79 1.03
N LEU A 77 0.22 10.97 0.97
CA LEU A 77 -0.54 11.63 2.02
C LEU A 77 -1.35 10.58 2.77
N PHE A 78 -1.02 10.39 4.05
CA PHE A 78 -1.79 9.53 4.94
C PHE A 78 -2.74 10.39 5.77
N ILE A 79 -4.04 10.19 5.61
CA ILE A 79 -5.03 10.84 6.46
C ILE A 79 -5.24 9.96 7.68
N PHE A 80 -4.67 10.37 8.81
CA PHE A 80 -4.96 9.76 10.10
C PHE A 80 -6.31 10.30 10.57
N LEU A 81 -7.41 9.62 10.25
CA LEU A 81 -8.69 9.94 10.88
C LEU A 81 -8.58 9.45 12.34
N SER A 82 -8.35 10.36 13.29
CA SER A 82 -8.22 10.05 14.72
C SER A 82 -9.55 9.63 15.39
N PHE A 83 -10.46 9.00 14.64
CA PHE A 83 -11.78 8.59 15.11
C PHE A 83 -12.11 7.20 14.56
N ILE A 84 -11.71 6.17 15.31
CA ILE A 84 -12.48 4.96 15.66
C ILE A 84 -11.66 4.31 16.79
N HIS A 85 -12.04 4.60 18.03
CA HIS A 85 -11.78 3.70 19.14
C HIS A 85 -12.54 2.40 18.84
N SER A 86 -11.86 1.26 18.90
CA SER A 86 -12.41 -0.09 18.76
C SER A 86 -12.48 -0.65 17.33
N PHE A 87 -11.37 -1.20 16.87
CA PHE A 87 -11.40 -2.50 16.19
C PHE A 87 -10.62 -3.48 17.06
N SER A 88 -11.31 -3.99 18.08
CA SER A 88 -10.88 -5.15 18.85
C SER A 88 -10.81 -6.35 17.91
N THR A 89 -9.69 -7.07 17.95
CA THR A 89 -9.60 -8.53 17.77
C THR A 89 -10.65 -9.20 16.88
N PHE A 90 -10.29 -9.46 15.63
CA PHE A 90 -10.65 -10.69 14.91
C PHE A 90 -9.46 -11.11 14.05
#